data_AF-A0A416DQH6-F1
#
_entry.id   AF-A0A416DQH6-F1
#
_cell.length_a   1.000
_cell.length_b   1.000
_cell.length_c   1.000
_cell.angle_alpha   90.00
_cell.angle_beta   90.00
_cell.angle_gamma   90.00
#
_symmetry.space_group_name_H-M   'P 1'
#
loop_
_entity.id
_entity.type
_entity.pdbx_description
1 polymer ?
#
loop_
_entity_poly.entity_id
_entity_poly.type
_entity_poly.pdbx_seq_one_letter_code
_entity_poly.pdbx_strand_id
1 'polypeptide(L)'
;MSNFLIKKYKGTYTLKCEFDKQLNDFNRKLNGTYEDIDVYIKCANNSKIFYYGNRGTLQFYCPSLSRGRNIVREIYAKYINPSNVEISISEIQKDDKIITRNTYRIKDIELFQKDISNTENIIFEVEETDQEVLFKFKYQNIDKLVELLKPLTSGSNRSPFSTKYLLKSNYKIPDEDLKRYKVITSNLPQNKLISLVHTSQRFLTTLATSQKKQDEMRGEMKRLGMKIKEYYHYIHKWDEYLDYLEKNI
;
A
#
# COMPACT_ATOMS: atom_id res chain seq x y z
N MET A 1 -9.63 19.07 -1.70
CA MET A 1 -10.81 18.36 -1.14
C MET A 1 -10.30 17.08 -0.48
N SER A 2 -10.43 16.89 0.84
CA SER A 2 -9.81 15.71 1.49
C SER A 2 -10.48 14.40 1.07
N ASN A 3 -9.66 13.47 0.56
CA ASN A 3 -10.06 12.17 0.02
C ASN A 3 -11.03 11.43 0.97
N PHE A 4 -12.21 11.01 0.46
CA PHE A 4 -13.27 10.36 1.24
C PHE A 4 -12.74 9.17 2.07
N LEU A 5 -11.84 8.36 1.50
CA LEU A 5 -11.28 7.21 2.20
C LEU A 5 -10.39 7.63 3.37
N ILE A 6 -9.61 8.70 3.22
CA ILE A 6 -8.78 9.24 4.32
C ILE A 6 -9.67 9.73 5.45
N LYS A 7 -10.74 10.46 5.13
CA LYS A 7 -11.67 10.97 6.15
C LYS A 7 -12.38 9.86 6.91
N LYS A 8 -12.82 8.83 6.19
CA LYS A 8 -13.73 7.81 6.74
C LYS A 8 -13.01 6.59 7.33
N TYR A 9 -11.88 6.19 6.76
CA TYR A 9 -11.26 4.89 7.05
C TYR A 9 -9.83 4.95 7.56
N LYS A 10 -9.23 6.14 7.70
CA LYS A 10 -7.94 6.27 8.38
C LYS A 10 -8.06 5.79 9.82
N GLY A 11 -7.12 4.97 10.27
CA GLY A 11 -7.17 4.30 11.57
C GLY A 11 -7.92 2.97 11.57
N THR A 12 -8.85 2.76 10.62
CA THR A 12 -9.59 1.49 10.45
C THR A 12 -8.89 0.57 9.47
N TYR A 13 -8.64 1.05 8.24
CA TYR A 13 -8.04 0.26 7.17
C TYR A 13 -6.72 0.85 6.69
N THR A 14 -5.88 0.00 6.11
CA THR A 14 -4.61 0.38 5.51
C THR A 14 -4.85 1.12 4.20
N LEU A 15 -4.68 2.43 4.24
CA LEU A 15 -4.76 3.28 3.06
C LEU A 15 -3.41 3.38 2.36
N LYS A 16 -3.43 3.33 1.03
CA LYS A 16 -2.26 3.48 0.19
C LYS A 16 -2.54 4.40 -0.99
N CYS A 17 -1.47 4.93 -1.55
CA CYS A 17 -1.45 5.72 -2.77
C CYS A 17 -0.51 5.04 -3.76
N GLU A 18 -0.83 5.10 -5.04
CA GLU A 18 0.15 4.76 -6.08
C GLU A 18 1.27 5.81 -6.10
N PHE A 19 2.45 5.40 -6.54
CA PHE A 19 3.62 6.26 -6.57
C PHE A 19 4.44 5.97 -7.83
N ASP A 20 5.18 6.97 -8.29
CA ASP A 20 6.09 6.82 -9.41
C ASP A 20 7.26 5.95 -8.96
N LYS A 21 7.38 4.75 -9.54
CA LYS A 21 8.46 3.80 -9.22
C LYS A 21 9.81 4.24 -9.75
N GLN A 22 9.85 5.03 -10.83
CA GLN A 22 11.07 5.55 -11.41
C GLN A 22 11.64 6.68 -10.55
N LEU A 23 10.79 7.58 -10.06
CA LEU A 23 11.20 8.65 -9.14
C LEU A 23 11.23 8.20 -7.67
N ASN A 24 10.61 7.07 -7.37
CA ASN A 24 10.34 6.57 -6.03
C ASN A 24 9.68 7.64 -5.15
N ASP A 25 8.68 8.33 -5.69
CA ASP A 25 7.93 9.39 -5.00
C ASP A 25 6.45 9.32 -5.30
N PHE A 26 5.66 9.82 -4.36
CA PHE A 26 4.25 10.07 -4.59
C PHE A 26 4.08 11.27 -5.51
N ASN A 27 3.08 11.19 -6.37
CA ASN A 27 2.67 12.34 -7.19
C ASN A 27 2.30 13.52 -6.28
N ARG A 28 2.42 14.73 -6.83
CA ARG A 28 2.04 15.98 -6.15
C ARG A 28 1.40 16.90 -7.17
N LYS A 29 0.55 17.81 -6.70
CA LYS A 29 0.10 18.93 -7.52
C LYS A 29 1.25 19.90 -7.82
N LEU A 30 1.02 20.83 -8.74
CA LEU A 30 1.94 21.93 -9.05
C LEU A 30 2.30 22.77 -7.82
N ASN A 31 1.40 22.87 -6.83
CA ASN A 31 1.65 23.55 -5.57
C ASN A 31 2.40 22.69 -4.53
N GLY A 32 2.87 21.50 -4.90
CA GLY A 32 3.65 20.58 -4.05
C GLY A 32 2.83 19.78 -3.03
N THR A 33 1.50 19.94 -3.00
CA THR A 33 0.61 19.25 -2.05
C THR A 33 0.12 17.90 -2.56
N TYR A 34 -0.36 17.07 -1.62
CA TYR A 34 -0.99 15.78 -1.90
C TYR A 34 -2.52 15.85 -2.08
N GLU A 35 -3.05 17.05 -2.30
CA GLU A 35 -4.49 17.22 -2.44
C GLU A 35 -5.01 16.50 -3.69
N ASP A 36 -6.20 15.91 -3.56
CA ASP A 36 -6.94 15.23 -4.63
C ASP A 36 -6.19 14.05 -5.27
N ILE A 37 -5.15 13.53 -4.60
CA ILE A 37 -4.53 12.28 -5.03
C ILE A 37 -5.40 11.10 -4.63
N ASP A 38 -5.59 10.19 -5.58
CA ASP A 38 -6.32 8.96 -5.37
C ASP A 38 -5.60 8.01 -4.42
N VAL A 39 -6.30 7.64 -3.36
CA VAL A 39 -5.89 6.61 -2.43
C VAL A 39 -6.86 5.46 -2.53
N TYR A 40 -6.45 4.30 -2.04
CA TYR A 40 -7.26 3.10 -1.98
C TYR A 40 -7.07 2.39 -0.64
N ILE A 41 -8.07 1.61 -0.25
CA ILE A 41 -7.94 0.64 0.83
C ILE A 41 -7.22 -0.59 0.26
N LYS A 42 -6.07 -0.94 0.85
CA LYS A 42 -5.36 -2.16 0.49
C LYS A 42 -6.13 -3.37 1.02
N CYS A 43 -6.39 -4.34 0.15
CA CYS A 43 -7.00 -5.62 0.50
C CYS A 43 -6.02 -6.78 0.30
N ALA A 44 -6.42 -7.98 0.72
CA ALA A 44 -5.63 -9.20 0.53
C ALA A 44 -5.41 -9.49 -0.97
N ASN A 45 -4.38 -10.27 -1.30
CA ASN A 45 -4.10 -10.72 -2.67
C ASN A 45 -3.97 -9.59 -3.71
N ASN A 46 -3.44 -8.44 -3.29
CA ASN A 46 -3.29 -7.23 -4.10
C ASN A 46 -4.60 -6.60 -4.60
N SER A 47 -5.75 -7.02 -4.08
CA SER A 47 -7.03 -6.36 -4.31
C SER A 47 -7.05 -4.97 -3.67
N LYS A 48 -7.93 -4.09 -4.17
CA LYS A 48 -8.02 -2.70 -3.76
C LYS A 48 -9.48 -2.25 -3.69
N ILE A 49 -9.79 -1.28 -2.83
CA ILE A 49 -11.08 -0.58 -2.84
C ILE A 49 -10.83 0.92 -3.05
N PHE A 50 -11.43 1.48 -4.09
CA PHE A 50 -11.34 2.88 -4.46
C PHE A 50 -12.64 3.62 -4.12
N TYR A 51 -12.54 4.94 -3.95
CA TYR A 51 -13.72 5.80 -3.94
C TYR A 51 -14.08 6.13 -5.39
N TYR A 52 -15.36 5.95 -5.76
CA TYR A 52 -15.82 6.14 -7.13
C TYR A 52 -16.94 7.18 -7.20
N GLY A 53 -16.70 8.27 -7.92
CA GLY A 53 -17.66 9.35 -8.12
C GLY A 53 -18.01 10.11 -6.84
N ASN A 54 -19.21 10.71 -6.78
CA ASN A 54 -19.57 11.68 -5.73
C ASN A 54 -20.71 11.22 -4.79
N ARG A 55 -21.10 9.94 -4.82
CA ARG A 55 -22.31 9.44 -4.12
C ARG A 55 -22.04 8.28 -3.15
N GLY A 56 -20.89 8.31 -2.48
CA GLY A 56 -20.55 7.27 -1.50
C GLY A 56 -20.36 5.87 -2.12
N THR A 57 -20.09 5.80 -3.42
CA THR A 57 -19.83 4.54 -4.11
C THR A 57 -18.36 4.18 -3.94
N LEU A 58 -18.11 2.91 -3.65
CA LEU A 58 -16.80 2.30 -3.64
C LEU A 58 -16.70 1.33 -4.80
N GLN A 59 -15.51 1.16 -5.37
CA GLN A 59 -15.23 0.15 -6.39
C GLN A 59 -14.20 -0.83 -5.86
N PHE A 60 -14.54 -2.11 -5.84
CA PHE A 60 -13.60 -3.17 -5.57
C PHE A 60 -12.87 -3.56 -6.86
N TYR A 61 -11.58 -3.82 -6.72
CA TYR A 61 -10.68 -4.26 -7.76
C TYR A 61 -10.04 -5.58 -7.34
N CYS A 62 -10.18 -6.61 -8.17
CA CYS A 62 -9.54 -7.90 -7.96
C CYS A 62 -8.69 -8.30 -9.18
N PRO A 63 -7.34 -8.35 -9.05
CA PRO A 63 -6.43 -8.74 -10.13
C PRO A 63 -6.40 -10.27 -10.31
N SER A 64 -7.57 -10.89 -10.46
CA SER A 64 -7.72 -12.31 -10.75
C SER A 64 -9.18 -12.63 -11.10
N LEU A 65 -9.41 -13.18 -12.29
CA LEU A 65 -10.71 -13.67 -12.74
C LEU A 65 -11.30 -14.74 -11.82
N SER A 66 -10.53 -15.79 -11.54
CA SER A 66 -11.02 -16.92 -10.71
C SER A 66 -11.45 -16.45 -9.32
N ARG A 67 -10.63 -15.61 -8.67
CA ARG A 67 -10.94 -15.08 -7.35
C ARG A 67 -12.10 -14.10 -7.39
N GLY A 68 -12.09 -13.16 -8.35
CA GLY A 68 -13.12 -12.14 -8.50
C GLY A 68 -14.49 -12.76 -8.74
N ARG A 69 -14.58 -13.71 -9.68
CA ARG A 69 -15.81 -14.48 -9.95
C ARG A 69 -16.33 -15.21 -8.71
N ASN A 70 -15.44 -15.85 -7.95
CA ASN A 70 -15.84 -16.53 -6.72
C ASN A 70 -16.36 -15.56 -5.66
N ILE A 71 -15.74 -14.39 -5.50
CA ILE A 71 -16.24 -13.34 -4.60
C ILE A 71 -17.64 -12.89 -5.04
N VAL A 72 -17.84 -12.60 -6.33
CA VAL A 72 -19.15 -12.18 -6.86
C VAL A 72 -20.21 -13.25 -6.63
N ARG A 73 -19.91 -14.52 -6.91
CA ARG A 73 -20.83 -15.64 -6.67
C ARG A 73 -21.16 -15.83 -5.19
N GLU A 74 -20.18 -15.65 -4.31
CA GLU A 74 -20.42 -15.74 -2.87
C GLU A 74 -21.30 -14.60 -2.37
N ILE A 75 -21.07 -13.37 -2.84
CA ILE A 75 -21.94 -12.22 -2.55
C ILE A 75 -23.35 -12.50 -3.07
N TYR A 76 -23.47 -13.00 -4.30
CA TYR A 76 -24.75 -13.32 -4.91
C TYR A 76 -25.52 -14.37 -4.11
N ALA A 77 -24.84 -15.46 -3.71
CA ALA A 77 -25.40 -16.54 -2.91
C ALA A 77 -25.84 -16.10 -1.51
N LYS A 78 -25.15 -15.13 -0.90
CA LYS A 78 -25.44 -14.66 0.46
C LYS A 78 -26.49 -13.55 0.52
N TYR A 79 -26.48 -12.65 -0.47
CA TYR A 79 -27.14 -11.35 -0.32
C TYR A 79 -28.06 -10.94 -1.47
N ILE A 80 -27.99 -11.59 -2.63
CA ILE A 80 -28.79 -11.20 -3.81
C ILE A 80 -29.88 -12.23 -4.08
N ASN A 81 -29.49 -13.47 -4.41
CA ASN A 81 -30.45 -14.51 -4.77
C ASN A 81 -29.92 -15.90 -4.39
N PRO A 82 -30.06 -16.29 -3.11
CA PRO A 82 -29.60 -17.59 -2.62
C PRO A 82 -30.24 -18.78 -3.33
N SER A 83 -31.50 -18.66 -3.77
CA SER A 83 -32.24 -19.73 -4.45
C SER A 83 -31.63 -20.14 -5.80
N ASN A 84 -30.96 -19.20 -6.48
CA ASN A 84 -30.32 -19.42 -7.78
C ASN A 84 -28.89 -19.99 -7.67
N VAL A 85 -28.46 -20.42 -6.47
CA VAL A 85 -27.12 -20.96 -6.24
C VAL A 85 -27.18 -22.34 -5.59
N GLU A 86 -26.39 -23.26 -6.10
CA GLU A 86 -26.04 -24.52 -5.42
C GLU A 86 -24.69 -24.35 -4.73
N ILE A 87 -24.65 -24.62 -3.44
CA ILE A 87 -23.42 -24.54 -2.64
C ILE A 87 -22.95 -25.95 -2.34
N SER A 88 -21.75 -26.29 -2.78
CA SER A 88 -21.08 -27.53 -2.37
C SER A 88 -19.88 -27.20 -1.49
N ILE A 89 -19.67 -28.03 -0.48
CA ILE A 89 -18.62 -27.88 0.51
C ILE A 89 -17.64 -29.02 0.32
N SER A 90 -16.35 -28.71 0.13
CA SER A 90 -15.27 -29.68 0.13
C SER A 90 -14.28 -29.40 1.24
N GLU A 91 -13.74 -30.46 1.82
CA GLU A 91 -12.71 -30.37 2.85
C GLU A 91 -11.36 -30.72 2.24
N ILE A 92 -10.37 -29.90 2.52
CA ILE A 92 -9.00 -30.09 2.06
C ILE A 92 -8.12 -30.15 3.30
N GLN A 93 -7.40 -31.25 3.46
CA GLN A 93 -6.41 -31.40 4.52
C GLN A 93 -5.09 -30.79 4.05
N LYS A 94 -4.57 -29.82 4.80
CA LYS A 94 -3.25 -29.23 4.55
C LYS A 94 -2.56 -28.96 5.88
N ASP A 95 -1.37 -29.56 6.08
CA ASP A 95 -0.51 -29.35 7.24
C ASP A 95 -1.28 -29.49 8.58
N ASP A 96 -1.98 -30.62 8.76
CA ASP A 96 -2.84 -30.96 9.92
C ASP A 96 -4.03 -30.03 10.19
N LYS A 97 -4.36 -29.14 9.25
CA LYS A 97 -5.57 -28.30 9.31
C LYS A 97 -6.58 -28.73 8.26
N ILE A 98 -7.83 -28.89 8.69
CA ILE A 98 -8.98 -29.05 7.79
C ILE A 98 -9.38 -27.66 7.29
N ILE A 99 -9.26 -27.45 5.97
CA ILE A 99 -9.70 -26.23 5.31
C ILE A 99 -10.96 -26.55 4.53
N THR A 100 -12.06 -25.90 4.91
CA THR A 100 -13.33 -25.99 4.20
C THR A 100 -13.34 -25.02 3.01
N ARG A 101 -13.76 -25.52 1.84
CA ARG A 101 -13.89 -24.75 0.61
C ARG A 101 -15.32 -24.84 0.09
N ASN A 102 -15.95 -23.67 -0.01
CA ASN A 102 -17.26 -23.55 -0.64
C ASN A 102 -17.09 -23.36 -2.16
N THR A 103 -17.93 -24.04 -2.93
CA THR A 103 -18.08 -23.86 -4.37
C THR A 103 -19.50 -23.41 -4.64
N TYR A 104 -19.64 -22.34 -5.44
CA TYR A 104 -20.92 -21.73 -5.78
C TYR A 104 -21.22 -21.98 -7.25
N ARG A 105 -22.24 -22.78 -7.54
CA ARG A 105 -22.71 -23.06 -8.90
C ARG A 105 -24.02 -22.30 -9.14
N ILE A 106 -24.01 -21.43 -10.16
CA ILE A 106 -25.22 -20.70 -10.59
C ILE A 106 -26.12 -21.66 -11.36
N LYS A 107 -27.42 -21.70 -11.01
CA LYS A 107 -28.42 -22.55 -11.69
C LYS A 107 -28.88 -21.91 -13.00
N ASP A 108 -29.32 -20.66 -12.93
CA ASP A 108 -29.79 -19.84 -14.05
C ASP A 108 -28.81 -18.68 -14.29
N ILE A 109 -28.09 -18.77 -15.41
CA ILE A 109 -27.07 -17.79 -15.79
C ILE A 109 -27.71 -16.49 -16.27
N GLU A 110 -28.83 -16.54 -16.99
CA GLU A 110 -29.50 -15.33 -17.50
C GLU A 110 -30.06 -14.51 -16.35
N LEU A 111 -30.69 -15.17 -15.38
CA LEU A 111 -31.16 -14.53 -14.15
C LEU A 111 -29.99 -13.94 -13.35
N PHE A 112 -28.87 -14.67 -13.22
CA PHE A 112 -27.67 -14.16 -12.56
C PHE A 112 -27.14 -12.89 -13.23
N GLN A 113 -27.03 -12.87 -14.56
CA GLN A 113 -26.56 -11.70 -15.31
C GLN A 113 -27.50 -10.50 -15.13
N LYS A 114 -28.81 -10.73 -15.18
CA LYS A 114 -29.83 -9.70 -14.91
C LYS A 114 -29.70 -9.12 -13.51
N ASP A 115 -29.55 -9.98 -12.51
CA ASP A 115 -29.46 -9.58 -11.11
C ASP A 115 -28.18 -8.77 -10.83
N ILE A 116 -27.00 -9.22 -11.30
CA ILE A 116 -25.74 -8.48 -11.07
C ILE A 116 -25.66 -7.16 -11.86
N SER A 117 -26.49 -7.01 -12.90
CA SER A 117 -26.64 -5.76 -13.65
C SER A 117 -27.59 -4.76 -12.95
N ASN A 118 -28.36 -5.22 -11.96
CA ASN A 118 -29.26 -4.35 -11.21
C ASN A 118 -28.48 -3.47 -10.21
N THR A 119 -28.64 -2.15 -10.34
CA THR A 119 -27.94 -1.14 -9.52
C THR A 119 -28.44 -1.03 -8.08
N GLU A 120 -29.59 -1.64 -7.76
CA GLU A 120 -30.16 -1.66 -6.41
C GLU A 120 -29.56 -2.75 -5.51
N ASN A 121 -28.84 -3.71 -6.10
CA ASN A 121 -28.21 -4.80 -5.36
C ASN A 121 -26.99 -4.34 -4.55
N ILE A 122 -26.59 -5.18 -3.58
CA ILE A 122 -25.47 -4.88 -2.67
C ILE A 122 -24.16 -4.59 -3.42
N ILE A 123 -23.98 -5.26 -4.56
CA ILE A 123 -22.97 -4.98 -5.58
C ILE A 123 -23.67 -4.72 -6.92
N PHE A 124 -23.05 -3.91 -7.77
CA PHE A 124 -23.56 -3.53 -9.08
C PHE A 124 -22.42 -3.13 -10.01
N GLU A 125 -22.73 -2.98 -11.30
CA GLU A 125 -21.75 -2.64 -12.35
C GLU A 125 -20.52 -3.57 -12.28
N VAL A 126 -20.81 -4.88 -12.33
CA VAL A 126 -19.78 -5.92 -12.36
C VAL A 126 -19.14 -5.93 -13.74
N GLU A 127 -17.83 -5.72 -13.79
CA GLU A 127 -17.03 -5.70 -15.00
C GLU A 127 -15.95 -6.78 -14.90
N GLU A 128 -15.77 -7.56 -15.98
CA GLU A 128 -14.69 -8.51 -16.11
C GLU A 128 -13.82 -8.14 -17.31
N THR A 129 -12.51 -8.08 -17.10
CA THR A 129 -11.54 -7.95 -18.20
C THR A 129 -10.91 -9.30 -18.49
N ASP A 130 -9.81 -9.33 -19.24
CA ASP A 130 -9.02 -10.54 -19.45
C ASP A 130 -8.27 -11.00 -18.17
N GLN A 131 -8.04 -10.10 -17.21
CA GLN A 131 -7.23 -10.39 -16.02
C GLN A 131 -7.90 -10.06 -14.69
N GLU A 132 -8.92 -9.19 -14.69
CA GLU A 132 -9.45 -8.63 -13.45
C GLU A 132 -10.97 -8.60 -13.39
N VAL A 133 -11.47 -8.45 -12.17
CA VAL A 133 -12.89 -8.26 -11.91
C VAL A 133 -13.04 -6.99 -11.08
N LEU A 134 -13.92 -6.11 -11.52
CA LEU A 134 -14.33 -4.93 -10.80
C LEU A 134 -15.83 -5.02 -10.49
N PHE A 135 -16.23 -4.43 -9.38
CA PHE A 135 -17.64 -4.16 -9.12
C PHE A 135 -17.76 -2.99 -8.14
N LYS A 136 -18.91 -2.34 -8.16
CA LYS A 136 -19.22 -1.21 -7.31
C LYS A 136 -20.16 -1.64 -6.18
N PHE A 137 -20.08 -0.94 -5.06
CA PHE A 137 -20.96 -1.10 -3.92
C PHE A 137 -21.04 0.20 -3.13
N LYS A 138 -22.09 0.36 -2.33
CA LYS A 138 -22.25 1.53 -1.45
C LYS A 138 -21.39 1.38 -0.19
N TYR A 139 -20.76 2.47 0.27
CA TYR A 139 -19.88 2.42 1.44
C TYR A 139 -20.57 1.86 2.68
N GLN A 140 -21.89 2.03 2.81
CA GLN A 140 -22.70 1.51 3.91
C GLN A 140 -22.68 -0.02 3.98
N ASN A 141 -22.42 -0.69 2.86
CA ASN A 141 -22.35 -2.14 2.77
C ASN A 141 -20.95 -2.69 3.02
N ILE A 142 -19.93 -1.85 3.30
CA ILE A 142 -18.55 -2.33 3.47
C ILE A 142 -18.45 -3.38 4.57
N ASP A 143 -19.14 -3.18 5.70
CA ASP A 143 -19.10 -4.08 6.86
C ASP A 143 -19.60 -5.49 6.52
N LYS A 144 -20.62 -5.60 5.68
CA LYS A 144 -21.16 -6.88 5.17
C LYS A 144 -20.18 -7.62 4.25
N LEU A 145 -19.23 -6.88 3.68
CA LEU A 145 -18.29 -7.37 2.67
C LEU A 145 -16.86 -7.56 3.21
N VAL A 146 -16.55 -7.14 4.45
CA VAL A 146 -15.19 -7.20 5.02
C VAL A 146 -14.60 -8.61 4.95
N GLU A 147 -15.37 -9.63 5.29
CA GLU A 147 -14.88 -11.03 5.28
C GLU A 147 -14.49 -11.52 3.89
N LEU A 148 -15.18 -11.01 2.86
CA LEU A 148 -15.00 -11.40 1.46
C LEU A 148 -13.88 -10.61 0.81
N LEU A 149 -13.89 -9.28 0.98
CA LEU A 149 -12.93 -8.36 0.35
C LEU A 149 -11.61 -8.32 1.10
N LYS A 150 -11.61 -8.67 2.39
CA LYS A 150 -10.44 -8.74 3.27
C LYS A 150 -9.59 -7.46 3.22
N PRO A 151 -10.16 -6.28 3.53
CA PRO A 151 -9.38 -5.05 3.68
C PRO A 151 -8.37 -5.22 4.81
N LEU A 152 -7.13 -4.79 4.58
CA LEU A 152 -6.08 -4.88 5.59
C LEU A 152 -6.29 -3.80 6.63
N THR A 153 -5.98 -4.14 7.88
CA THR A 153 -5.93 -3.21 9.02
C THR A 153 -4.48 -2.96 9.47
N SER A 154 -3.54 -3.82 9.06
CA SER A 154 -2.12 -3.70 9.41
C SER A 154 -1.52 -2.40 8.85
N GLY A 155 -1.27 -1.43 9.73
CA GLY A 155 -0.78 -0.11 9.34
C GLY A 155 -1.87 0.90 8.98
N SER A 156 -3.10 0.72 9.49
CA SER A 156 -4.23 1.65 9.30
C SER A 156 -3.97 3.09 9.76
N ASN A 157 -3.09 3.27 10.76
CA ASN A 157 -2.68 4.58 11.26
C ASN A 157 -1.63 5.27 10.38
N ARG A 158 -1.04 4.56 9.41
CA ARG A 158 0.02 5.10 8.55
C ARG A 158 -0.60 6.01 7.48
N SER A 159 0.04 7.15 7.22
CA SER A 159 -0.32 8.00 6.08
C SER A 159 -0.21 7.22 4.76
N PRO A 160 -1.17 7.33 3.82
CA PRO A 160 -1.05 6.76 2.48
C PRO A 160 0.17 7.29 1.71
N PHE A 161 0.66 8.49 2.07
CA PHE A 161 1.85 9.14 1.51
C PHE A 161 3.12 8.89 2.34
N SER A 162 3.15 7.79 3.11
CA SER A 162 4.30 7.45 3.95
C SER A 162 5.46 6.90 3.13
N THR A 163 6.68 7.41 3.38
CA THR A 163 7.93 6.91 2.80
C THR A 163 8.21 5.42 3.06
N LYS A 164 7.54 4.82 4.06
CA LYS A 164 7.55 3.36 4.30
C LYS A 164 6.90 2.53 3.19
N TYR A 165 6.11 3.13 2.30
CA TYR A 165 5.50 2.45 1.15
C TYR A 165 6.33 2.54 -0.13
N LEU A 166 7.31 3.43 -0.16
CA LEU A 166 8.26 3.59 -1.26
C LEU A 166 9.27 2.43 -1.30
N LEU A 167 9.86 2.21 -2.47
CA LEU A 167 10.90 1.21 -2.68
C LEU A 167 12.10 1.47 -1.76
N LYS A 168 12.76 0.38 -1.36
CA LYS A 168 13.96 0.40 -0.52
C LYS A 168 15.11 -0.22 -1.29
N SER A 169 16.29 0.35 -1.09
CA SER A 169 17.51 -0.19 -1.65
C SER A 169 17.85 -1.54 -1.02
N ASN A 170 18.41 -2.44 -1.82
CA ASN A 170 19.05 -3.67 -1.35
C ASN A 170 20.54 -3.45 -1.01
N TYR A 171 21.02 -2.21 -1.12
CA TYR A 171 22.41 -1.85 -0.85
C TYR A 171 22.79 -2.17 0.59
N LYS A 172 23.93 -2.85 0.76
CA LYS A 172 24.50 -3.19 2.05
C LYS A 172 25.91 -2.64 2.13
N ILE A 173 26.15 -1.83 3.15
CA ILE A 173 27.50 -1.39 3.51
C ILE A 173 28.25 -2.61 4.05
N PRO A 174 29.48 -2.91 3.59
CA PRO A 174 30.29 -3.99 4.12
C PRO A 174 30.46 -3.90 5.64
N ASP A 175 30.56 -5.06 6.30
CA ASP A 175 30.65 -5.10 7.76
C ASP A 175 31.93 -4.44 8.30
N GLU A 176 33.03 -4.50 7.53
CA GLU A 176 34.28 -3.81 7.83
C GLU A 176 34.09 -2.29 7.92
N ASP A 177 33.43 -1.69 6.93
CA ASP A 177 33.16 -0.25 6.88
C ASP A 177 32.16 0.20 7.95
N LEU A 178 31.33 -0.73 8.43
CA LEU A 178 30.40 -0.48 9.54
C LEU A 178 31.07 -0.51 10.91
N LYS A 179 32.29 -1.05 11.08
CA LYS A 179 32.95 -1.14 12.40
C LYS A 179 33.10 0.24 13.04
N ARG A 180 33.70 1.19 12.31
CA ARG A 180 33.91 2.56 12.81
C ARG A 180 32.57 3.26 13.10
N TYR A 181 31.60 3.13 12.21
CA TYR A 181 30.25 3.67 12.44
C TYR A 181 29.58 3.12 13.70
N LYS A 182 29.69 1.80 13.95
CA LYS A 182 29.13 1.16 15.15
C LYS A 182 29.79 1.70 16.42
N VAL A 183 31.11 1.91 16.41
CA VAL A 183 31.83 2.51 17.55
C VAL A 183 31.32 3.92 17.82
N ILE A 184 31.26 4.79 16.81
CA ILE A 184 30.76 6.18 16.95
C ILE A 184 29.35 6.21 17.52
N THR A 185 28.46 5.37 16.97
CA THR A 185 27.04 5.37 17.34
C THR A 185 26.73 4.64 18.64
N SER A 186 27.59 3.73 19.10
CA SER A 186 27.41 3.02 20.38
C SER A 186 27.50 3.96 21.59
N ASN A 187 28.19 5.09 21.45
CA ASN A 187 28.33 6.09 22.50
C ASN A 187 27.09 6.99 22.65
N LEU A 188 26.12 6.89 21.73
CA LEU A 188 24.90 7.71 21.77
C LEU A 188 23.83 7.07 22.66
N PRO A 189 23.29 7.81 23.65
CA PRO A 189 22.15 7.32 24.41
C PRO A 189 20.91 7.23 23.52
N GLN A 190 20.02 6.29 23.81
CA GLN A 190 18.85 5.96 23.00
C GLN A 190 17.95 7.18 22.69
N ASN A 191 17.84 8.11 23.65
CA ASN A 191 17.07 9.35 23.52
C ASN A 191 17.67 10.36 22.53
N LYS A 192 18.94 10.19 22.12
CA LYS A 192 19.62 11.04 21.14
C LYS A 192 19.73 10.42 19.75
N LEU A 193 19.16 9.24 19.49
CA LEU A 193 19.21 8.64 18.14
C LEU A 193 18.60 9.53 17.03
N ILE A 194 17.70 10.44 17.39
CA ILE A 194 17.15 11.42 16.45
C ILE A 194 18.22 12.44 16.02
N SER A 195 19.16 12.81 16.89
CA SER A 195 20.24 13.76 16.55
C SER A 195 21.15 13.20 15.47
N LEU A 196 21.40 11.89 15.48
CA LEU A 196 22.17 11.20 14.43
C LEU A 196 21.55 11.46 13.05
N VAL A 197 20.22 11.33 12.91
CA VAL A 197 19.54 11.59 11.62
C VAL A 197 19.72 13.04 11.17
N HIS A 198 19.59 14.01 12.08
CA HIS A 198 19.78 15.42 11.76
C HIS A 198 21.23 15.76 11.41
N THR A 199 22.20 15.21 12.15
CA THR A 199 23.62 15.37 11.87
C THR A 199 23.98 14.74 10.52
N SER A 200 23.47 13.54 10.22
CA SER A 200 23.64 12.95 8.88
C SER A 200 23.05 13.83 7.79
N GLN A 201 21.87 14.41 8.00
CA GLN A 201 21.26 15.30 7.02
C GLN A 201 22.07 16.60 6.82
N ARG A 202 22.70 17.12 7.88
CA ARG A 202 23.56 18.31 7.82
C ARG A 202 24.87 18.06 7.08
N PHE A 203 25.41 16.84 7.08
CA PHE A 203 26.57 16.52 6.26
C PHE A 203 26.33 16.79 4.76
N LEU A 204 25.09 16.69 4.28
CA LEU A 204 24.77 17.05 2.90
C LEU A 204 25.14 18.51 2.56
N THR A 205 25.02 19.43 3.52
CA THR A 205 25.33 20.85 3.29
C THR A 205 26.83 21.10 3.20
N THR A 206 27.67 20.18 3.70
CA THR A 206 29.14 20.26 3.55
C THR A 206 29.58 19.73 2.19
N LEU A 207 28.82 18.80 1.58
CA LEU A 207 29.10 18.25 0.25
C LEU A 207 28.63 19.17 -0.89
N ALA A 208 27.58 19.96 -0.66
CA ALA A 208 26.98 20.83 -1.66
C ALA A 208 26.56 22.18 -1.06
N THR A 209 27.22 23.25 -1.52
CA THR A 209 26.91 24.62 -1.11
C THR A 209 25.63 25.16 -1.75
N SER A 210 25.30 24.75 -2.98
CA SER A 210 24.07 25.22 -3.65
C SER A 210 22.86 24.37 -3.27
N GLN A 211 21.73 25.04 -3.00
CA GLN A 211 20.45 24.38 -2.71
C GLN A 211 20.05 23.41 -3.84
N LYS A 212 20.24 23.82 -5.10
CA LYS A 212 19.95 22.98 -6.27
C LYS A 212 20.68 21.64 -6.21
N LYS A 213 21.98 21.64 -5.91
CA LYS A 213 22.78 20.41 -5.85
C LYS A 213 22.39 19.55 -4.65
N GLN A 214 22.04 20.17 -3.51
CA GLN A 214 21.49 19.43 -2.38
C GLN A 214 20.17 18.72 -2.73
N ASP A 215 19.30 19.38 -3.48
CA ASP A 215 18.02 18.80 -3.90
C ASP A 215 18.19 17.69 -4.95
N GLU A 216 19.16 17.83 -5.87
CA GLU A 216 19.57 16.77 -6.80
C GLU A 216 20.05 15.52 -6.03
N MET A 217 20.92 15.68 -5.03
CA MET A 217 21.40 14.56 -4.20
C MET A 217 20.29 13.92 -3.38
N ARG A 218 19.36 14.71 -2.81
CA ARG A 218 18.18 14.19 -2.10
C ARG A 218 17.25 13.42 -3.05
N GLY A 219 17.07 13.94 -4.26
CA GLY A 219 16.29 13.29 -5.32
C GLY A 219 16.91 11.96 -5.73
N GLU A 220 18.23 11.92 -5.92
CA GLU A 220 18.94 10.69 -6.24
C GLU A 220 18.86 9.66 -5.11
N MET A 221 19.12 10.06 -3.87
CA MET A 221 18.99 9.18 -2.69
C MET A 221 17.60 8.56 -2.61
N LYS A 222 16.57 9.36 -2.87
CA LYS A 222 15.17 8.92 -2.89
C LYS A 222 14.89 7.94 -4.02
N ARG A 223 15.31 8.25 -5.25
CA ARG A 223 15.20 7.39 -6.43
C ARG A 223 15.83 6.02 -6.18
N LEU A 224 17.00 6.00 -5.56
CA LEU A 224 17.72 4.77 -5.21
C LEU A 224 17.11 4.03 -4.00
N GLY A 225 16.18 4.66 -3.26
CA GLY A 225 15.57 4.11 -2.06
C GLY A 225 16.56 3.89 -0.92
N MET A 226 17.69 4.61 -0.93
CA MET A 226 18.79 4.46 0.03
C MET A 226 18.53 5.29 1.29
N LYS A 227 19.02 4.80 2.43
CA LYS A 227 19.16 5.63 3.63
C LYS A 227 20.34 6.58 3.48
N ILE A 228 20.34 7.66 4.25
CA ILE A 228 21.39 8.70 4.19
C ILE A 228 22.80 8.11 4.29
N LYS A 229 23.04 7.22 5.26
CA LYS A 229 24.34 6.55 5.45
C LYS A 229 24.73 5.63 4.28
N GLU A 230 23.76 4.92 3.71
CA GLU A 230 23.97 4.02 2.56
C GLU A 230 24.36 4.85 1.34
N TYR A 231 23.71 5.99 1.15
CA TYR A 231 24.00 6.91 0.05
C TYR A 231 25.40 7.54 0.18
N TYR A 232 25.80 8.01 1.35
CA TYR A 232 27.17 8.55 1.54
C TYR A 232 28.26 7.52 1.28
N HIS A 233 28.01 6.27 1.65
CA HIS A 233 28.91 5.19 1.30
C HIS A 233 28.91 4.93 -0.22
N TYR A 234 27.73 4.88 -0.84
CA TYR A 234 27.57 4.68 -2.28
C TYR A 234 28.28 5.74 -3.14
N ILE A 235 28.28 7.00 -2.73
CA ILE A 235 28.95 8.09 -3.45
C ILE A 235 30.43 8.28 -3.06
N HIS A 236 31.03 7.31 -2.36
CA HIS A 236 32.43 7.35 -1.90
C HIS A 236 32.76 8.53 -0.97
N LYS A 237 31.81 8.89 -0.11
CA LYS A 237 31.96 9.94 0.91
C LYS A 237 31.86 9.39 2.35
N TRP A 238 32.15 8.10 2.51
CA TRP A 238 32.00 7.41 3.78
C TRP A 238 32.95 7.94 4.87
N ASP A 239 34.24 8.01 4.59
CA ASP A 239 35.23 8.43 5.60
C ASP A 239 35.03 9.89 6.03
N GLU A 240 34.82 10.79 5.07
CA GLU A 240 34.48 12.19 5.33
C GLU A 240 33.21 12.32 6.20
N TYR A 241 32.22 11.45 5.96
CA TYR A 241 31.00 11.39 6.74
C TYR A 241 31.25 10.89 8.17
N LEU A 242 32.07 9.86 8.37
CA LEU A 242 32.42 9.35 9.69
C LEU A 242 33.20 10.37 10.52
N ASP A 243 34.17 11.05 9.90
CA ASP A 243 34.91 12.15 10.54
C ASP A 243 33.98 13.30 10.94
N TYR A 244 32.98 13.62 10.11
CA TYR A 244 31.97 14.60 10.44
C TYR A 244 31.09 14.15 11.60
N LEU A 245 30.66 12.89 11.62
CA LEU A 245 29.86 12.34 12.71
C LEU A 245 30.60 12.41 14.05
N GLU A 246 31.86 11.98 14.12
CA GLU A 246 32.68 12.00 15.34
C GLU A 246 32.77 13.40 15.98
N LYS A 247 32.79 14.45 15.16
CA LYS A 247 32.88 15.84 15.62
C LYS A 247 31.54 16.45 16.04
N ASN A 248 30.41 15.87 15.60
CA ASN A 248 29.09 16.51 15.67
C ASN A 248 28.02 15.65 16.38
N ILE A 249 28.43 14.59 17.06
CA ILE A 249 27.58 13.66 17.82
C ILE A 249 27.83 13.80 19.32
#